data_AF-A0AAD7C6C9-F1
#
_entry.id   AF-A0AAD7C6C9-F1
#
_cell.length_a   1.000
_cell.length_b   1.000
_cell.length_c   1.000
_cell.angle_alpha   90.00
_cell.angle_beta   90.00
_cell.angle_gamma   90.00
#
_symmetry.space_group_name_H-M   'P 1'
#
loop_
_entity.id
_entity.type
_entity.pdbx_description
1 polymer ?
#
loop_
_entity_poly.entity_id
_entity_poly.type
_entity_poly.pdbx_seq_one_letter_code
_entity_poly.pdbx_strand_id
1 'polypeptide(L)'
;HEPNNEVIFPSREANRFYDFGMPDNQEWHVEEIMSHQWKSGRSVEFHIKWTAGNYTWELRTHLEECTSLDQYLEAMGVAKWQELP
;
A
#
# COMPACT_ATOMS: atom_id res chain seq x y z
N HIS A 1 15.98 9.12 43.89
CA HIS A 1 16.37 8.36 42.69
C HIS A 1 16.87 7.02 43.20
N GLU A 2 16.10 5.96 43.01
CA GLU A 2 16.44 4.61 43.49
C GLU A 2 17.01 3.79 42.32
N PRO A 3 18.11 3.04 42.52
CA PRO A 3 18.69 2.21 41.48
C PRO A 3 17.83 0.98 41.20
N ASN A 4 17.64 0.66 39.92
CA ASN A 4 16.85 -0.46 39.43
C ASN A 4 17.42 -1.81 39.93
N ASN A 5 16.59 -2.63 40.57
CA ASN A 5 17.01 -3.89 41.19
C ASN A 5 16.91 -5.05 40.19
N GLU A 6 18.06 -5.55 39.74
CA GLU A 6 18.18 -6.54 38.66
C GLU A 6 17.78 -7.98 39.06
N VAL A 7 17.50 -8.21 40.35
CA VAL A 7 17.08 -9.52 40.88
C VAL A 7 15.65 -9.89 40.46
N ILE A 8 14.82 -8.89 40.13
CA ILE A 8 13.39 -9.10 39.82
C ILE A 8 13.17 -9.34 38.31
N PHE A 9 14.18 -9.07 37.47
CA PHE A 9 14.11 -9.27 36.01
C PHE A 9 15.32 -10.02 35.44
N PRO A 10 15.67 -11.22 35.96
CA PRO A 10 16.58 -12.09 35.24
C PRO A 10 15.87 -12.49 33.94
N SER A 11 16.56 -12.37 32.80
CA SER A 11 16.00 -12.57 31.44
C SER A 11 15.33 -11.35 30.81
N ARG A 12 15.99 -10.20 30.85
CA ARG A 12 15.84 -9.19 29.78
C ARG A 12 16.52 -9.70 28.50
N GLU A 13 16.08 -10.85 28.01
CA GLU A 13 16.43 -11.34 26.69
C GLU A 13 15.83 -10.35 25.69
N ALA A 14 16.71 -9.58 25.03
CA ALA A 14 16.37 -8.68 23.93
C ALA A 14 16.00 -9.48 22.66
N ASN A 15 15.21 -10.53 22.84
CA ASN A 15 14.71 -11.41 21.81
C ASN A 15 13.18 -11.48 21.91
N ARG A 16 12.57 -10.31 22.11
CA ARG A 16 11.21 -10.10 21.63
C ARG A 16 11.34 -9.57 20.22
N PHE A 17 11.47 -10.49 19.27
CA PHE A 17 10.92 -10.24 17.94
C PHE A 17 9.53 -9.66 18.16
N TYR A 18 9.32 -8.46 17.64
CA TYR A 18 8.05 -7.76 17.71
C TYR A 18 7.01 -8.60 16.97
N ASP A 19 6.35 -9.51 17.68
CA ASP A 19 5.14 -10.21 17.21
C ASP A 19 3.98 -9.23 17.38
N PHE A 20 3.97 -8.18 16.56
CA PHE A 20 2.69 -7.57 16.23
C PHE A 20 1.94 -8.66 15.46
N GLY A 21 0.73 -9.02 15.89
CA GLY A 21 -0.20 -9.82 15.10
C GLY A 21 -0.62 -9.09 13.82
N MET A 22 0.35 -8.67 13.00
CA MET A 22 0.19 -8.13 11.68
C MET A 22 -0.23 -9.30 10.81
N PRO A 23 -1.42 -9.26 10.19
CA PRO A 23 -1.65 -10.14 9.07
C PRO A 23 -0.52 -9.84 8.06
N ASP A 24 0.26 -10.85 7.71
CA ASP A 24 1.26 -10.80 6.62
C ASP A 24 0.62 -10.27 5.31
N ASN A 25 -0.71 -10.40 5.23
CA ASN A 25 -1.60 -9.81 4.26
C ASN A 25 -2.08 -8.42 4.70
N GLN A 26 -1.17 -7.48 4.98
CA GLN A 26 -1.54 -6.08 5.10
C GLN A 26 -2.03 -5.64 3.72
N GLU A 27 -3.33 -5.75 3.49
CA GLU A 27 -4.03 -5.20 2.33
C GLU A 27 -3.83 -3.69 2.40
N TRP A 28 -2.79 -3.21 1.73
CA TRP A 28 -2.52 -1.79 1.62
C TRP A 28 -3.68 -1.17 0.84
N HIS A 29 -4.48 -0.34 1.50
CA HIS A 29 -5.57 0.35 0.84
C HIS A 29 -5.01 1.48 -0.03
N VAL A 30 -5.38 1.43 -1.31
CA VAL A 30 -5.20 2.54 -2.25
C VAL A 30 -6.08 3.71 -1.79
N GLU A 31 -5.46 4.87 -1.58
CA GLU A 31 -6.19 6.09 -1.25
C GLU A 31 -6.77 6.71 -2.52
N GLU A 32 -5.92 7.01 -3.51
CA GLU A 32 -6.31 7.70 -4.72
C GLU A 32 -5.37 7.38 -5.89
N ILE A 33 -5.90 7.36 -7.11
CA ILE A 33 -5.08 7.31 -8.32
C ILE A 33 -4.80 8.74 -8.78
N MET A 34 -3.54 9.13 -8.73
CA MET A 34 -3.07 10.47 -9.07
C MET A 34 -2.90 10.67 -10.58
N SER A 35 -2.46 9.62 -11.29
CA SER A 35 -2.17 9.70 -12.72
C SER A 35 -2.06 8.30 -13.34
N HIS A 36 -1.97 8.25 -14.67
CA HIS A 36 -1.66 7.05 -15.42
C HIS A 36 -0.59 7.35 -16.49
N GLN A 37 0.16 6.33 -16.88
CA GLN A 37 1.09 6.42 -17.99
C GLN A 37 1.04 5.15 -18.84
N TRP A 38 1.09 5.33 -20.16
CA TRP A 38 1.24 4.24 -21.10
C TRP A 38 2.69 3.82 -21.18
N LYS A 39 2.97 2.55 -20.90
CA LYS A 39 4.28 1.94 -21.16
C LYS A 39 4.30 1.41 -22.58
N SER A 40 5.50 1.31 -23.16
CA SER A 40 5.72 0.77 -24.51
C SER A 40 4.96 -0.56 -24.70
N GLY A 41 3.88 -0.54 -25.48
CA GLY A 41 2.97 -1.67 -25.65
C GLY A 41 1.53 -1.32 -25.28
N ARG A 42 0.78 -2.32 -24.76
CA ARG A 42 -0.63 -2.21 -24.37
C ARG A 42 -0.80 -2.31 -22.84
N SER A 43 0.21 -1.82 -22.11
CA SER A 43 0.28 -1.85 -20.65
C SER A 43 0.21 -0.42 -20.12
N VAL A 44 -0.65 -0.21 -19.13
CA VAL A 44 -0.79 1.06 -18.43
C VAL A 44 -0.34 0.87 -16.97
N GLU A 45 0.44 1.82 -16.49
CA GLU A 45 0.80 1.94 -15.08
C GLU A 45 0.03 3.11 -14.47
N PHE A 46 -0.40 2.95 -13.24
CA PHE A 46 -1.11 3.97 -12.49
C PHE A 46 -0.23 4.45 -11.35
N HIS A 47 -0.18 5.77 -11.19
CA HIS A 47 0.47 6.40 -10.06
C HIS A 47 -0.52 6.45 -8.90
N ILE A 48 -0.30 5.58 -7.93
CA ILE A 48 -1.18 5.41 -6.79
C ILE A 48 -0.62 6.16 -5.60
N LYS A 49 -1.49 6.88 -4.89
CA LYS A 49 -1.27 7.32 -3.52
C LYS A 49 -1.85 6.29 -2.56
N TRP A 50 -1.02 5.81 -1.65
CA TRP A 50 -1.42 4.88 -0.60
C TRP A 50 -1.87 5.65 0.64
N THR A 51 -2.75 5.06 1.43
CA THR A 51 -3.17 5.61 2.74
C THR A 51 -1.99 5.79 3.72
N ALA A 52 -0.90 5.04 3.51
CA ALA A 52 0.35 5.18 4.23
C ALA A 52 1.13 6.48 3.89
N GLY A 53 0.69 7.23 2.88
CA GLY A 53 1.34 8.45 2.40
C GLY A 53 2.45 8.23 1.36
N ASN A 54 2.71 6.98 0.99
CA ASN A 54 3.62 6.64 -0.10
C ASN A 54 2.94 6.78 -1.47
N TYR A 55 3.78 6.91 -2.50
CA TYR A 55 3.36 6.92 -3.89
C TYR A 55 4.13 5.85 -4.65
N THR A 56 3.43 4.98 -5.37
CA THR A 56 4.06 3.97 -6.23
C THR A 56 3.39 3.90 -7.60
N TRP A 57 4.13 3.39 -8.58
CA TRP A 57 3.59 3.07 -9.89
C TRP A 57 3.24 1.59 -9.92
N GLU A 58 1.95 1.28 -9.97
CA GLU A 58 1.48 -0.10 -10.07
C GLU A 58 0.94 -0.39 -11.45
N LEU A 59 1.15 -1.62 -11.90
CA LEU A 59 0.54 -2.11 -13.13
C LEU A 59 -0.96 -2.31 -12.92
N ARG A 60 -1.74 -2.10 -13.98
CA ARG A 60 -3.18 -2.40 -13.99
C ARG A 60 -3.52 -3.77 -13.43
N THR A 61 -2.70 -4.78 -13.69
CA THR A 61 -2.94 -6.17 -13.23
C THR A 61 -2.97 -6.29 -11.71
N HIS A 62 -2.28 -5.41 -10.98
CA HIS A 62 -2.35 -5.35 -9.52
C HIS A 62 -3.56 -4.59 -8.99
N LEU A 63 -4.25 -3.83 -9.85
CA LEU A 63 -5.35 -2.95 -9.50
C LEU A 63 -6.72 -3.53 -9.86
N GLU A 64 -6.80 -4.78 -10.33
CA GLU A 64 -8.06 -5.37 -10.82
C GLU A 64 -9.17 -5.39 -9.77
N GLU A 65 -8.82 -5.48 -8.49
CA GLU A 65 -9.78 -5.57 -7.38
C GLU A 65 -9.93 -4.24 -6.62
N CYS A 66 -9.38 -3.13 -7.13
CA CYS A 66 -9.38 -1.86 -6.43
C CYS A 66 -10.52 -0.95 -6.87
N THR A 67 -11.44 -0.62 -5.94
CA THR A 67 -12.53 0.34 -6.15
C THR A 67 -12.04 1.74 -6.56
N SER A 68 -10.81 2.10 -6.20
CA SER A 68 -10.21 3.38 -6.57
C SER A 68 -9.92 3.49 -8.07
N LEU A 69 -9.77 2.36 -8.78
CA LEU A 69 -9.63 2.35 -10.24
C LEU A 69 -10.93 2.73 -10.94
N ASP A 70 -12.06 2.15 -10.53
CA ASP A 70 -13.38 2.49 -11.07
C ASP A 70 -13.67 3.98 -10.90
N GLN A 71 -13.47 4.51 -9.68
CA GLN A 71 -13.66 5.95 -9.41
C GLN A 71 -12.78 6.84 -10.29
N TYR A 72 -11.53 6.43 -10.55
CA TYR A 72 -10.64 7.16 -11.44
C TYR A 72 -11.11 7.13 -12.90
N LEU A 73 -11.56 5.96 -13.38
CA LEU A 73 -12.10 5.81 -14.72
C LEU A 73 -13.40 6.63 -14.91
N GLU A 74 -14.29 6.59 -13.92
CA GLU A 74 -15.50 7.43 -13.87
C GLU A 74 -15.16 8.93 -13.90
N ALA A 75 -14.16 9.37 -13.13
CA ALA A 75 -13.69 10.76 -13.12
C ALA A 75 -13.10 11.17 -14.47
N MET A 76 -12.44 10.24 -15.17
CA MET A 76 -11.93 10.43 -16.54
C MET A 76 -13.03 10.29 -17.62
N GLY A 77 -14.25 9.89 -17.25
CA GLY A 77 -15.37 9.69 -18.15
C GLY A 77 -15.23 8.46 -19.06
N VAL A 78 -14.39 7.50 -18.67
CA VAL A 78 -14.15 6.26 -19.42
C VAL A 78 -14.67 5.06 -18.66
N ALA A 79 -15.18 4.05 -19.37
CA ALA A 79 -15.61 2.80 -18.72
C ALA A 79 -14.45 1.82 -18.56
N LYS A 80 -13.42 1.95 -19.41
CA LYS A 80 -12.28 1.04 -19.44
C LYS A 80 -10.98 1.82 -19.51
N TRP A 81 -9.97 1.28 -18.86
CA TRP A 81 -8.59 1.80 -18.94
C TRP A 81 -8.05 1.87 -20.37
N GLN A 82 -8.60 1.08 -21.31
CA GLN A 82 -8.21 1.10 -22.73
C GLN A 82 -8.65 2.36 -23.47
N GLU A 83 -9.58 3.11 -22.90
CA GLU A 83 -10.11 4.36 -23.46
C GLU A 83 -9.43 5.59 -22.85
N LEU A 84 -8.52 5.38 -21.90
CA LEU A 84 -7.69 6.46 -21.37
C LEU A 84 -6.83 7.07 -22.49
N PRO A 85 -6.70 8.41 -22.52
CA PRO A 85 -5.98 9.12 -23.56
C PRO A 85 -4.47 8.87 -23.56
#